data_AF-A0A7C7UKG3-F1
#
_entry.id   AF-A0A7C7UKG3-F1
#
_cell.length_a   1.000
_cell.length_b   1.000
_cell.length_c   1.000
_cell.angle_alpha   90.00
_cell.angle_beta   90.00
_cell.angle_gamma   90.00
#
_symmetry.space_group_name_H-M   'P 1'
#
loop_
_entity.id
_entity.type
_entity.pdbx_description
1 polymer ?
#
loop_
_entity_poly.entity_id
_entity_poly.type
_entity_poly.pdbx_seq_one_letter_code
_entity_poly.pdbx_strand_id
1 'polypeptide(L)'
;MKSYDHTCEMPVENKWGEKIPVRMSCNGLFDRHGNLIGGVESFYDISNLKALEREKDNLISMLAHDMKSSLSIIGGFALRLLRKEGEVEQQKRERYLKIVKGEAAKIEDLINELLEFSRLRSGQLKLNFSSVSVE
;
A
#
# COMPACT_ATOMS: atom_id res chain seq x y z
N MET A 1 1.38 -17.78 31.75
CA MET A 1 2.08 -16.55 32.20
C MET A 1 2.02 -15.57 31.06
N LYS A 2 1.23 -14.50 31.17
CA LYS A 2 1.06 -13.50 30.07
C LYS A 2 2.32 -12.64 30.01
N SER A 3 3.12 -12.75 28.95
CA SER A 3 4.17 -11.77 28.67
C SER A 3 3.48 -10.43 28.36
N TYR A 4 3.83 -9.40 29.13
CA TYR A 4 3.49 -8.04 28.75
C TYR A 4 4.53 -7.63 27.69
N ASP A 5 4.20 -7.86 26.42
CA ASP A 5 5.03 -7.41 25.29
C ASP A 5 4.99 -5.88 25.21
N HIS A 6 5.78 -5.21 26.05
CA HIS A 6 6.02 -3.79 25.94
C HIS A 6 7.00 -3.56 24.78
N THR A 7 6.46 -3.56 23.57
CA THR A 7 7.19 -3.13 22.37
C THR A 7 6.96 -1.63 22.17
N CYS A 8 8.04 -0.88 22.01
CA CYS A 8 8.00 0.55 21.71
C CYS A 8 8.83 0.84 20.45
N GLU A 9 8.38 1.76 19.61
CA GLU A 9 9.15 2.28 18.48
C GLU A 9 9.51 3.73 18.78
N MET A 10 10.80 4.04 18.80
CA MET A 10 11.27 5.40 19.07
C MET A 10 12.52 5.73 18.25
N PRO A 11 12.72 7.00 17.88
CA PRO A 11 13.97 7.43 17.25
C PRO A 11 15.11 7.41 18.28
N VAL A 12 16.23 6.79 17.90
CA VAL A 12 17.48 6.76 18.68
C VAL A 12 18.57 7.43 17.86
N GLU A 13 19.45 8.18 18.53
CA GLU A 13 20.61 8.79 17.88
C GLU A 13 21.77 7.78 17.80
N ASN A 14 22.28 7.57 16.60
CA ASN A 14 23.45 6.70 16.38
C ASN A 14 24.76 7.45 16.67
N LYS A 15 25.91 6.77 16.63
CA LYS A 15 27.23 7.37 16.89
C LYS A 15 27.64 8.49 15.92
N TRP A 16 26.89 8.68 14.83
CA TRP A 16 27.10 9.73 13.83
C TRP A 16 26.13 10.90 14.00
N GLY A 17 25.28 10.90 15.03
CA GLY A 17 24.29 11.95 15.28
C GLY A 17 23.01 11.80 14.46
N GLU A 18 22.83 10.71 13.70
CA GLU A 18 21.65 10.49 12.89
C GLU A 18 20.55 9.80 13.72
N LYS A 19 19.30 10.23 13.52
CA LYS A 19 18.14 9.62 14.18
C LYS A 19 17.63 8.44 13.37
N ILE A 20 17.78 7.24 13.91
CA ILE A 20 17.27 6.00 13.31
C ILE A 20 16.04 5.50 14.10
N PRO A 21 14.97 5.02 13.44
CA PRO A 21 13.86 4.40 14.14
C PRO A 21 14.30 3.03 14.67
N VAL A 22 14.12 2.82 15.97
CA VAL A 22 14.46 1.56 16.64
C VAL A 22 13.22 1.00 17.32
N ARG A 23 12.97 -0.29 17.12
CA ARG A 23 12.00 -1.06 17.90
C ARG A 23 12.69 -1.65 19.11
N MET A 24 12.15 -1.36 20.28
CA MET A 24 12.65 -1.81 21.57
C MET A 24 11.64 -2.76 22.20
N SER A 25 12.13 -3.84 22.80
CA SER A 25 11.30 -4.76 23.58
C SER A 25 12.02 -5.13 24.86
N CYS A 26 11.28 -5.14 25.98
CA CYS A 26 11.83 -5.41 27.30
C CYS A 26 11.11 -6.62 27.91
N ASN A 27 11.87 -7.66 28.24
CA ASN A 27 11.34 -8.90 28.81
C ASN A 27 11.98 -9.17 30.17
N GLY A 28 11.15 -9.43 31.19
CA GLY A 28 11.63 -9.82 32.51
C GLY A 28 12.28 -11.21 32.51
N LEU A 29 13.42 -11.35 33.16
CA LEU A 29 14.06 -12.63 33.45
C LEU A 29 13.63 -13.09 34.84
N PHE A 30 13.20 -14.34 34.94
CA PHE A 30 12.73 -14.95 36.18
C PHE A 30 13.54 -16.19 36.50
N ASP A 31 13.82 -16.42 37.78
CA ASP A 31 14.40 -17.68 38.25
C ASP A 31 13.36 -18.83 38.26
N ARG A 32 13.77 -20.02 38.70
CA ARG A 32 12.89 -21.20 38.79
C ARG A 32 11.78 -21.06 39.84
N HIS A 33 11.90 -20.10 40.76
CA HIS A 33 10.93 -19.82 41.81
C HIS A 33 9.97 -18.69 41.44
N GLY A 34 10.13 -18.08 40.25
CA GLY A 34 9.30 -16.98 39.76
C GLY A 34 9.73 -15.61 40.27
N ASN A 35 10.91 -15.48 40.90
CA ASN A 35 11.44 -14.18 41.31
C ASN A 35 12.04 -13.46 40.10
N LEU A 36 11.76 -12.16 39.97
CA LEU A 36 12.38 -11.30 38.95
C LEU A 36 13.88 -11.14 39.26
N ILE A 37 14.73 -11.61 38.35
CA ILE A 37 16.20 -11.52 38.48
C ILE A 37 16.83 -10.47 37.55
N GLY A 38 16.07 -9.92 36.62
CA GLY A 38 16.54 -8.87 35.71
C GLY A 38 15.63 -8.67 34.51
N GLY A 39 16.14 -8.02 33.47
CA GLY A 39 15.45 -7.85 32.20
C GLY A 39 16.41 -7.95 31.03
N VAL A 40 15.89 -8.42 29.89
CA VAL A 40 16.56 -8.34 28.60
C VAL A 40 15.86 -7.28 27.78
N GLU A 41 16.62 -6.28 27.37
CA GLU A 41 16.18 -5.28 26.40
C GLU A 41 16.79 -5.61 25.03
N SER A 42 15.97 -5.64 23.99
CA SER A 42 16.40 -5.85 22.61
C SER A 42 16.07 -4.64 21.76
N PHE A 43 17.01 -4.24 20.91
CA PHE A 43 16.93 -3.10 20.01
C PHE A 43 17.04 -3.59 18.57
N TYR A 44 16.09 -3.21 17.72
CA TYR A 44 16.08 -3.55 16.31
C TYR A 44 16.00 -2.27 15.48
N ASP A 45 16.99 -2.03 14.63
CA ASP A 45 16.91 -0.99 13.61
C ASP A 45 15.80 -1.37 12.61
N ILE A 46 14.76 -0.54 12.55
CA ILE A 46 13.60 -0.74 11.69
C ILE A 46 13.58 0.26 10.52
N SER A 47 14.71 0.90 10.20
CA SER A 47 14.83 1.86 9.09
C SER A 47 14.34 1.27 7.77
N ASN A 48 14.80 0.06 7.43
CA ASN A 48 14.40 -0.63 6.20
C ASN A 48 12.90 -0.97 6.21
N LEU A 49 12.37 -1.41 7.36
CA LEU A 49 10.94 -1.70 7.50
C LEU A 49 10.10 -0.43 7.30
N LYS A 50 10.50 0.68 7.92
CA LYS A 50 9.82 1.98 7.79
C LYS A 50 9.93 2.54 6.37
N ALA A 51 11.05 2.33 5.68
CA ALA A 51 11.20 2.72 4.27
C ALA A 51 10.21 1.96 3.38
N LEU A 52 10.09 0.65 3.55
CA LEU A 52 9.12 -0.19 2.82
C LEU A 52 7.66 0.18 3.15
N GLU A 53 7.36 0.46 4.43
CA GLU A 53 6.03 0.94 4.84
C GLU A 53 5.66 2.25 4.14
N ARG A 54 6.60 3.21 4.09
CA ARG A 54 6.41 4.50 3.40
C ARG A 54 6.25 4.33 1.89
N GLU A 55 7.03 3.47 1.26
CA GLU A 55 6.92 3.20 -0.17
C GLU A 55 5.53 2.63 -0.50
N LYS A 56 5.06 1.66 0.30
CA LYS A 56 3.71 1.11 0.18
C LYS A 56 2.63 2.19 0.35
N ASP A 57 2.76 3.06 1.34
CA ASP A 57 1.80 4.14 1.56
C ASP A 57 1.81 5.19 0.43
N ASN A 58 2.99 5.47 -0.14
CA ASN A 58 3.14 6.35 -1.30
C ASN A 58 2.46 5.76 -2.55
N LEU A 59 2.67 4.46 -2.81
CA LEU A 59 2.00 3.77 -3.92
C LEU A 59 0.48 3.84 -3.79
N ILE A 60 -0.06 3.51 -2.60
CA ILE A 60 -1.52 3.58 -2.34
C ILE A 60 -2.03 5.01 -2.56
N SER A 61 -1.30 6.01 -2.06
CA SER A 61 -1.69 7.42 -2.19
C SER A 61 -1.69 7.89 -3.66
N MET A 62 -0.70 7.48 -4.44
CA MET A 62 -0.59 7.78 -5.86
C MET A 62 -1.75 7.16 -6.65
N LEU A 63 -2.03 5.87 -6.44
CA LEU A 63 -3.16 5.18 -7.08
C LEU A 63 -4.49 5.85 -6.73
N ALA A 64 -4.70 6.20 -5.45
CA ALA A 64 -5.91 6.88 -5.00
C ALA A 64 -6.08 8.25 -5.66
N HIS A 65 -5.00 9.01 -5.82
CA HIS A 65 -5.00 10.29 -6.52
C HIS A 65 -5.42 10.13 -7.98
N ASP A 66 -4.85 9.15 -8.68
CA ASP A 66 -5.13 8.92 -10.10
C ASP A 66 -6.55 8.41 -10.33
N MET A 67 -7.03 7.49 -9.49
CA MET A 67 -8.43 7.06 -9.48
C MET A 67 -9.38 8.24 -9.26
N LYS A 68 -9.07 9.15 -8.32
CA LYS A 68 -9.89 10.34 -8.06
C LYS A 68 -9.95 11.27 -9.28
N SER A 69 -8.82 11.43 -9.99
CA SER A 69 -8.75 12.20 -11.23
C SER A 69 -9.64 11.58 -12.31
N SER A 70 -9.51 10.28 -12.56
CA SER A 70 -10.34 9.54 -13.53
C SER A 70 -11.83 9.56 -13.17
N LEU A 71 -12.19 9.42 -11.90
CA LEU A 71 -13.58 9.54 -11.43
C LEU A 71 -14.14 10.94 -11.65
N SER A 72 -13.33 11.98 -11.44
CA SER A 72 -13.74 13.37 -11.70
C SER A 72 -14.05 13.59 -13.19
N ILE A 73 -13.25 13.01 -14.07
CA ILE A 73 -13.46 13.04 -15.52
C ILE A 73 -14.76 12.29 -15.88
N ILE A 74 -14.94 11.06 -15.39
CA ILE A 74 -16.15 10.26 -15.61
C ILE A 74 -17.40 11.04 -15.18
N GLY A 75 -17.40 11.57 -13.95
CA GLY A 75 -18.52 12.33 -13.40
C GLY A 75 -18.83 13.58 -14.23
N GLY A 76 -17.79 14.31 -14.65
CA GLY A 76 -17.94 15.50 -15.50
C GLY A 76 -18.57 15.21 -16.86
N PHE A 77 -18.14 14.14 -17.53
CA PHE A 77 -18.72 13.74 -18.82
C PHE A 77 -20.11 13.11 -18.69
N ALA A 78 -20.35 12.32 -17.62
CA ALA A 78 -21.69 11.82 -17.30
C ALA A 78 -22.68 12.96 -17.07
N LEU A 79 -22.29 14.00 -16.32
CA LEU A 79 -23.12 15.19 -16.12
C LEU A 79 -23.44 15.90 -17.44
N ARG A 80 -22.47 16.00 -18.36
CA ARG A 80 -22.69 16.57 -19.70
C ARG A 80 -23.68 15.74 -20.53
N LEU A 81 -23.62 14.42 -20.43
CA LEU A 81 -24.55 13.50 -21.12
C LEU A 81 -25.99 13.58 -20.58
N LEU A 82 -26.17 13.96 -19.30
CA LEU A 82 -27.48 14.09 -18.65
C LEU A 82 -28.18 15.45 -18.88
N ARG A 83 -27.51 16.46 -19.44
CA ARG A 83 -28.12 17.78 -19.70
C ARG A 83 -29.18 17.68 -20.79
N LYS A 84 -30.35 18.29 -20.54
CA LYS A 84 -31.57 18.15 -21.37
C LYS A 84 -31.80 19.20 -22.47
N GLU A 85 -30.98 20.23 -22.62
CA GLU A 85 -31.25 21.29 -23.62
C GLU A 85 -30.27 21.24 -24.81
N GLY A 86 -30.84 21.03 -26.02
CA GLY A 86 -30.16 21.00 -27.31
C GLY A 86 -29.29 19.75 -27.48
N GLU A 87 -29.88 18.68 -28.02
CA GLU A 87 -29.30 17.33 -28.14
C GLU A 87 -27.77 17.34 -28.30
N VAL A 88 -27.07 16.71 -27.35
CA VAL A 88 -25.65 16.39 -27.56
C VAL A 88 -25.59 15.62 -28.87
N GLU A 89 -25.04 16.29 -29.89
CA GLU A 89 -24.86 15.73 -31.23
C GLU A 89 -24.33 14.31 -31.10
N GLN A 90 -24.88 13.38 -31.87
CA GLN A 90 -24.58 11.95 -31.75
C GLN A 90 -23.07 11.68 -31.70
N GLN A 91 -22.30 12.41 -32.50
CA GLN A 91 -20.84 12.35 -32.51
C GLN A 91 -20.19 12.79 -31.17
N LYS A 92 -20.69 13.85 -30.53
CA LYS A 92 -20.21 14.29 -29.21
C LYS A 92 -20.60 13.30 -28.11
N ARG A 93 -21.80 12.72 -28.20
CA ARG A 93 -22.28 11.69 -27.26
C ARG A 93 -21.37 10.47 -27.31
N GLU A 94 -21.09 9.96 -28.50
CA GLU A 94 -20.17 8.84 -28.71
C GLU A 94 -18.76 9.16 -28.19
N ARG A 95 -18.26 10.38 -28.43
CA ARG A 95 -16.97 10.82 -27.90
C ARG A 95 -16.95 10.82 -26.37
N TYR A 96 -17.99 11.34 -25.71
CA TYR A 96 -18.07 11.37 -24.26
C TYR A 96 -18.16 9.97 -23.66
N LEU A 97 -18.95 9.08 -24.27
CA LEU A 97 -19.03 7.68 -23.85
C LEU A 97 -17.68 6.95 -24.02
N LYS A 98 -16.93 7.23 -25.09
CA LYS A 98 -15.57 6.69 -25.27
C LYS A 98 -14.62 7.17 -24.17
N ILE A 99 -14.68 8.44 -23.78
CA ILE A 99 -13.87 8.98 -22.68
C ILE A 99 -14.24 8.30 -21.36
N VAL A 100 -15.54 8.23 -21.04
CA VAL A 100 -16.01 7.55 -19.82
C VAL A 100 -15.56 6.09 -19.78
N LYS A 101 -15.68 5.36 -20.89
CA LYS A 101 -15.22 3.97 -20.98
C LYS A 101 -13.71 3.86 -20.77
N GLY A 102 -12.92 4.77 -21.37
CA GLY A 102 -11.46 4.77 -21.22
C GLY A 102 -11.02 5.03 -19.78
N GLU A 103 -11.63 6.01 -19.11
CA GLU A 103 -11.31 6.30 -17.70
C GLU A 103 -11.76 5.18 -16.76
N ALA A 104 -12.89 4.51 -17.06
CA ALA A 104 -13.33 3.34 -16.29
C ALA A 104 -12.35 2.17 -16.43
N ALA A 105 -11.86 1.89 -17.65
CA ALA A 105 -10.84 0.89 -17.89
C ALA A 105 -9.52 1.23 -17.17
N LYS A 106 -9.11 2.50 -17.17
CA LYS A 106 -7.93 2.95 -16.43
C LYS A 106 -8.07 2.69 -14.93
N ILE A 107 -9.23 2.94 -14.34
CA ILE A 107 -9.49 2.61 -12.92
C ILE A 107 -9.40 1.10 -12.67
N GLU A 108 -9.95 0.29 -13.58
CA GLU A 108 -9.87 -1.17 -13.51
C GLU A 108 -8.41 -1.65 -13.51
N ASP A 109 -7.58 -1.10 -14.39
CA ASP A 109 -6.14 -1.41 -14.47
C ASP A 109 -5.42 -1.07 -13.16
N LEU A 110 -5.66 0.13 -12.59
CA LEU A 110 -5.07 0.55 -11.31
C LEU A 110 -5.48 -0.37 -10.14
N ILE A 111 -6.73 -0.86 -10.14
CA ILE A 111 -7.21 -1.81 -9.14
C ILE A 111 -6.51 -3.17 -9.33
N ASN A 112 -6.36 -3.62 -10.57
CA ASN A 112 -5.66 -4.87 -10.88
C ASN A 112 -4.19 -4.83 -10.44
N GLU A 113 -3.48 -3.74 -10.72
CA GLU A 113 -2.11 -3.52 -10.25
C GLU A 113 -2.00 -3.62 -8.72
N LEU A 114 -2.95 -3.02 -7.99
CA LEU A 114 -2.99 -3.10 -6.54
C LEU A 114 -3.25 -4.52 -6.02
N LEU A 115 -4.14 -5.26 -6.67
CA LEU A 115 -4.45 -6.66 -6.32
C LEU A 115 -3.29 -7.59 -6.63
N GLU A 116 -2.59 -7.39 -7.75
CA GLU A 116 -1.39 -8.13 -8.09
C GLU A 116 -0.27 -7.88 -7.09
N PHE A 117 -0.04 -6.61 -6.71
CA PHE A 117 0.90 -6.25 -5.66
C PHE A 117 0.56 -6.94 -4.32
N SER A 118 -0.72 -6.98 -3.95
CA SER A 118 -1.18 -7.67 -2.74
C SER A 118 -0.90 -9.19 -2.78
N ARG A 119 -1.15 -9.84 -3.93
CA ARG A 119 -0.90 -11.28 -4.14
C ARG A 119 0.59 -11.62 -4.13
N LEU A 120 1.43 -10.75 -4.73
CA LEU A 120 2.89 -10.87 -4.67
C LEU A 120 3.36 -10.89 -3.21
N ARG A 121 2.83 -9.98 -2.38
CA ARG A 121 3.24 -9.86 -0.98
C ARG A 121 2.74 -10.97 -0.06
N SER A 122 1.60 -11.60 -0.38
CA SER A 122 1.10 -12.74 0.39
C SER A 122 1.81 -14.06 0.08
N GLY A 123 2.77 -14.07 -0.86
CA GLY A 123 3.44 -15.28 -1.31
C GLY A 123 2.52 -16.24 -2.09
N GLN A 124 1.35 -15.76 -2.53
CA GLN A 124 0.33 -16.58 -3.20
C GLN A 124 0.48 -16.61 -4.72
N LEU A 125 1.58 -16.11 -5.29
CA LEU A 125 1.81 -16.19 -6.72
C LEU A 125 2.04 -17.65 -7.13
N LYS A 126 1.04 -18.25 -7.79
CA LYS A 126 1.24 -19.51 -8.51
C LYS A 126 2.01 -19.21 -9.79
N LEU A 127 3.32 -19.42 -9.76
CA LEU A 127 4.17 -19.36 -10.95
C LEU A 127 3.84 -20.55 -11.84
N ASN A 128 3.28 -20.27 -13.02
CA ASN A 128 3.06 -21.27 -14.07
C ASN A 128 4.29 -21.26 -14.98
N PHE A 129 5.28 -22.08 -14.65
CA PHE A 129 6.43 -22.29 -15.52
C PHE A 129 6.01 -23.13 -16.73
N SER A 130 6.38 -22.68 -17.92
CA SER A 130 6.32 -23.47 -19.15
C SER A 130 7.72 -23.65 -19.71
N SER A 131 8.01 -24.82 -20.28
CA SER A 131 9.25 -25.06 -21.00
C SER A 131 9.24 -24.24 -22.30
N VAL A 132 10.19 -23.33 -22.45
CA VAL A 132 10.48 -22.69 -23.74
C VAL A 132 11.73 -23.37 -24.32
N SER A 133 11.63 -23.83 -25.56
CA SER A 133 12.79 -24.28 -26.31
C SER A 133 13.57 -23.05 -26.74
N VAL A 134 14.82 -22.97 -26.34
CA VAL A 134 15.76 -21.97 -26.85
C VAL A 134 16.40 -22.61 -28.09
N GLU A 135 16.17 -22.01 -29.25
CA GLU A 135 16.86 -22.37 -30.51
C GLU A 135 18.34 -21.99 -30.47
#